data_AF-A0A955JEW9-F1
#
_entry.id   AF-A0A955JEW9-F1
#
_cell.length_a   1.000
_cell.length_b   1.000
_cell.length_c   1.000
_cell.angle_alpha   90.00
_cell.angle_beta   90.00
_cell.angle_gamma   90.00
#
_symmetry.space_group_name_H-M   'P 1'
#
loop_
_entity.id
_entity.type
_entity.pdbx_description
1 polymer ?
#
loop_
_entity_poly.entity_id
_entity_poly.type
_entity_poly.pdbx_seq_one_letter_code
_entity_poly.pdbx_strand_id
1 'polypeptide(L)'
;MSTPHVATRPRGKPWLKILVLLGLLYAFLCAIQVMGASFKIMGGDQAKGLFSGLTSPFAGLSVGILATVLVQSSSMTTSLVVTAVGAGQLPLEVAVFTIMGCNIGTTVTNTLVSLGHMRQNAEFKRAFAGSTMHDFFNIMAVLIFMPLEMATGILRRLATTLAKSVYGEADGGKLDNPIKAITKPIANGLRDFFQDGLDLSPGWTGGLMLALALLTLFLALVWITRTMRSLMLEKMEASLNKVL
;
A
#
# COMPACT_ATOMS: atom_id res chain seq x y z
N MET A 1 7.95 -48.91 -17.80
CA MET A 1 8.27 -47.50 -17.57
C MET A 1 6.99 -46.76 -17.24
N SER A 2 6.71 -46.60 -15.95
CA SER A 2 5.55 -45.86 -15.45
C SER A 2 5.88 -44.37 -15.44
N THR A 3 5.06 -43.58 -16.13
CA THR A 3 5.11 -42.11 -16.08
C THR A 3 4.78 -41.63 -14.67
N PRO A 4 5.47 -40.62 -14.12
CA PRO A 4 5.10 -40.07 -12.83
C PRO A 4 3.79 -39.30 -12.98
N HIS A 5 2.75 -39.72 -12.27
CA HIS A 5 1.53 -38.96 -12.09
C HIS A 5 1.85 -37.64 -11.39
N VAL A 6 1.86 -36.53 -12.14
CA VAL A 6 1.88 -35.19 -11.57
C VAL A 6 0.52 -34.97 -10.91
N ALA A 7 0.47 -35.04 -9.58
CA ALA A 7 -0.73 -34.72 -8.81
C ALA A 7 -1.10 -33.25 -9.05
N THR A 8 -2.20 -33.02 -9.77
CA THR A 8 -2.78 -31.69 -9.94
C THR A 8 -3.35 -31.24 -8.60
N ARG A 9 -2.67 -30.30 -7.91
CA ARG A 9 -3.24 -29.66 -6.73
C ARG A 9 -4.57 -29.00 -7.14
N PRO A 10 -5.63 -29.09 -6.31
CA PRO A 10 -6.92 -28.49 -6.65
C PRO A 10 -6.73 -26.99 -6.87
N ARG A 11 -6.97 -26.53 -8.11
CA ARG A 11 -6.94 -25.10 -8.46
C ARG A 11 -7.96 -24.38 -7.58
N GLY A 12 -7.49 -23.49 -6.72
CA GLY A 12 -8.38 -22.61 -5.99
C GLY A 12 -9.21 -21.82 -7.00
N LYS A 13 -10.51 -21.70 -6.78
CA LYS A 13 -11.40 -20.99 -7.72
C LYS A 13 -10.91 -19.53 -7.85
N PRO A 14 -10.42 -19.07 -9.01
CA PRO A 14 -9.74 -17.77 -9.12
C PRO A 14 -10.67 -16.60 -8.80
N TRP A 15 -11.97 -16.73 -9.08
CA TRP A 15 -12.98 -15.74 -8.72
C TRP A 15 -13.13 -15.56 -7.20
N LEU A 16 -12.96 -16.62 -6.41
CA LEU A 16 -13.03 -16.54 -4.95
C LEU A 16 -11.87 -15.71 -4.39
N LYS A 17 -10.68 -15.85 -4.98
CA LYS A 17 -9.50 -15.04 -4.62
C LYS A 17 -9.67 -13.58 -5.01
N ILE A 18 -10.34 -13.30 -6.14
CA ILE A 18 -10.70 -11.93 -6.52
C ILE A 18 -11.65 -11.32 -5.50
N LEU A 19 -12.68 -12.06 -5.05
CA LEU A 19 -13.58 -11.59 -3.99
C LEU A 19 -12.82 -11.37 -2.67
N VAL A 20 -11.91 -12.26 -2.30
CA VAL A 20 -11.04 -12.09 -1.12
C VAL A 20 -10.18 -10.84 -1.27
N LEU A 21 -9.59 -10.59 -2.44
CA LEU A 21 -8.82 -9.36 -2.71
C LEU A 21 -9.68 -8.10 -2.56
N LEU A 22 -10.92 -8.10 -3.08
CA LEU A 22 -11.85 -6.98 -2.92
C LEU A 22 -12.22 -6.76 -1.45
N GLY A 23 -12.48 -7.83 -0.70
CA GLY A 23 -12.76 -7.75 0.74
C GLY A 23 -11.57 -7.25 1.56
N LEU A 24 -10.36 -7.70 1.23
CA LEU A 24 -9.13 -7.23 1.88
C LEU A 24 -8.81 -5.78 1.52
N LEU A 25 -9.06 -5.37 0.27
CA LEU A 25 -8.96 -3.98 -0.16
C LEU A 25 -9.96 -3.11 0.62
N TYR A 26 -11.21 -3.56 0.77
CA TYR A 26 -12.18 -2.85 1.60
C TYR A 26 -11.73 -2.75 3.06
N ALA A 27 -11.21 -3.83 3.66
CA ALA A 27 -10.66 -3.80 5.01
C ALA A 27 -9.49 -2.83 5.15
N PHE A 28 -8.60 -2.77 4.15
CA PHE A 28 -7.51 -1.80 4.07
C PHE A 28 -8.02 -0.35 4.03
N LEU A 29 -9.04 -0.08 3.23
CA LEU A 29 -9.68 1.24 3.13
C LEU A 29 -10.41 1.62 4.44
N CYS A 30 -11.06 0.66 5.12
CA CYS A 30 -11.63 0.87 6.44
C CYS A 30 -10.55 1.22 7.46
N ALA A 31 -9.41 0.53 7.45
CA ALA A 31 -8.31 0.79 8.37
C ALA A 31 -7.76 2.23 8.23
N ILE A 32 -7.63 2.75 7.01
CA ILE A 32 -7.24 4.16 6.78
C ILE A 32 -8.28 5.12 7.38
N GLN A 33 -9.58 4.86 7.17
CA GLN A 33 -10.65 5.69 7.71
C GLN A 33 -10.71 5.68 9.24
N VAL A 34 -10.50 4.51 9.87
CA VAL A 34 -10.41 4.33 11.32
C VAL A 34 -9.21 5.09 11.86
N MET A 35 -8.03 4.93 11.26
CA MET A 35 -6.82 5.65 11.65
C MET A 35 -7.04 7.17 11.65
N GLY A 36 -7.67 7.72 10.60
CA GLY A 36 -8.02 9.14 10.54
C GLY A 36 -9.03 9.58 11.60
N ALA A 37 -9.96 8.71 12.01
CA ALA A 37 -10.89 8.97 13.11
C ALA A 37 -10.20 8.91 14.48
N SER A 38 -9.34 7.91 14.71
CA SER A 38 -8.53 7.74 15.93
C SER A 38 -7.77 9.01 16.28
N PHE A 39 -7.06 9.58 15.30
CA PHE A 39 -6.30 10.80 15.51
C PHE A 39 -7.18 12.02 15.84
N LYS A 40 -8.39 12.11 15.28
CA LYS A 40 -9.32 13.19 15.67
C LYS A 40 -9.77 13.05 17.12
N ILE A 41 -9.91 11.82 17.62
CA ILE A 41 -10.36 11.53 18.99
C ILE A 41 -9.22 11.80 20.01
N MET A 42 -7.95 11.52 19.66
CA MET A 42 -6.80 11.72 20.56
C MET A 42 -6.47 13.20 20.86
N GLY A 43 -7.23 14.16 20.34
CA GLY A 43 -7.05 15.58 20.63
C GLY A 43 -6.00 16.24 19.74
N GLY A 44 -6.36 17.41 19.19
CA GLY A 44 -5.66 18.07 18.09
C GLY A 44 -4.17 18.33 18.26
N ASP A 45 -3.61 18.43 19.47
CA ASP A 45 -2.20 18.81 19.64
C ASP A 45 -1.24 17.62 19.76
N GLN A 46 -1.60 16.55 20.48
CA GLN A 46 -0.86 15.27 20.39
C GLN A 46 -1.08 14.59 19.05
N ALA A 47 -2.31 14.67 18.52
CA ALA A 47 -2.61 14.24 17.17
C ALA A 47 -1.88 15.06 16.11
N LYS A 48 -1.67 16.37 16.27
CA LYS A 48 -0.81 17.18 15.38
C LYS A 48 0.65 16.78 15.47
N GLY A 49 1.18 16.45 16.65
CA GLY A 49 2.55 15.95 16.80
C GLY A 49 2.77 14.62 16.08
N LEU A 50 1.90 13.64 16.34
CA LEU A 50 1.91 12.34 15.65
C LEU A 50 1.56 12.44 14.16
N PHE A 51 0.57 13.26 13.78
CA PHE A 51 0.30 13.53 12.37
C PHE A 51 1.48 14.22 11.72
N SER A 52 2.09 15.25 12.28
CA SER A 52 3.27 15.89 11.70
C SER A 52 4.44 14.92 11.52
N GLY A 53 4.55 13.93 12.41
CA GLY A 53 5.45 12.80 12.24
C GLY A 53 5.06 11.87 11.10
N LEU A 54 3.77 11.57 10.90
CA LEU A 54 3.22 10.64 9.89
C LEU A 54 2.94 11.26 8.51
N THR A 55 2.61 12.55 8.44
CA THR A 55 2.59 13.40 7.24
C THR A 55 3.97 13.99 6.95
N SER A 56 4.98 13.67 7.76
CA SER A 56 6.36 13.99 7.39
C SER A 56 6.71 13.26 6.09
N PRO A 57 7.48 13.91 5.19
CA PRO A 57 7.98 13.28 3.98
C PRO A 57 8.66 11.93 4.23
N PHE A 58 9.37 11.82 5.36
CA PHE A 58 10.07 10.60 5.77
C PHE A 58 9.11 9.49 6.19
N ALA A 59 8.02 9.79 6.90
CA ALA A 59 7.04 8.77 7.24
C ALA A 59 6.28 8.26 6.01
N GLY A 60 5.90 9.14 5.08
CA GLY A 60 5.34 8.72 3.78
C GLY A 60 6.29 7.77 3.06
N LEU A 61 7.58 8.13 2.98
CA LEU A 61 8.63 7.27 2.42
C LEU A 61 8.71 5.91 3.13
N SER A 62 8.73 5.89 4.47
CA SER A 62 8.78 4.65 5.25
C SER A 62 7.56 3.75 5.03
N VAL A 63 6.35 4.34 4.97
CA VAL A 63 5.12 3.58 4.65
C VAL A 63 5.23 2.95 3.28
N GLY A 64 5.72 3.68 2.27
CA GLY A 64 5.93 3.15 0.93
C GLY A 64 6.93 2.01 0.89
N ILE A 65 8.08 2.15 1.57
CA ILE A 65 9.10 1.10 1.66
C ILE A 65 8.51 -0.15 2.29
N LEU A 66 7.89 -0.03 3.46
CA LEU A 66 7.30 -1.17 4.17
C LEU A 66 6.20 -1.81 3.34
N ALA A 67 5.32 -1.01 2.74
CA ALA A 67 4.24 -1.50 1.90
C ALA A 67 4.78 -2.29 0.70
N THR A 68 5.82 -1.80 0.01
CA THR A 68 6.42 -2.53 -1.11
C THR A 68 7.27 -3.73 -0.68
N VAL A 69 7.98 -3.68 0.45
CA VAL A 69 8.71 -4.85 0.97
C VAL A 69 7.74 -5.96 1.39
N LEU A 70 6.58 -5.61 1.95
CA LEU A 70 5.57 -6.59 2.33
C LEU A 70 4.83 -7.11 1.11
N VAL A 71 4.47 -6.23 0.16
CA VAL A 71 3.76 -6.61 -1.08
C VAL A 71 4.66 -7.27 -2.11
N GLN A 72 5.95 -6.95 -2.09
CA GLN A 72 6.94 -7.37 -3.06
C GLN A 72 6.51 -7.13 -4.52
N SER A 73 5.64 -6.15 -4.75
CA SER A 73 5.17 -5.72 -6.06
C SER A 73 4.90 -4.23 -5.98
N SER A 74 5.85 -3.44 -6.46
CA SER A 74 5.75 -1.99 -6.45
C SER A 74 4.63 -1.47 -7.34
N SER A 75 4.34 -2.10 -8.48
CA SER A 75 3.18 -1.74 -9.33
C SER A 75 1.85 -1.92 -8.60
N MET A 76 1.71 -2.97 -7.77
CA MET A 76 0.51 -3.15 -6.97
C MET A 76 0.42 -2.11 -5.85
N THR A 77 1.52 -1.90 -5.10
CA THR A 77 1.54 -0.94 -4.00
C THR A 77 1.25 0.47 -4.48
N THR A 78 1.86 0.89 -5.59
CA THR A 78 1.62 2.21 -6.20
C THR A 78 0.17 2.36 -6.66
N SER A 79 -0.43 1.34 -7.27
CA SER A 79 -1.85 1.35 -7.66
C SER A 79 -2.78 1.52 -6.46
N LEU A 80 -2.47 0.87 -5.34
CA LEU A 80 -3.24 0.99 -4.10
C LEU A 80 -3.17 2.42 -3.54
N VAL A 81 -1.98 3.02 -3.55
CA VAL A 81 -1.76 4.41 -3.12
C VAL A 81 -2.54 5.38 -4.00
N VAL A 82 -2.45 5.24 -5.33
CA VAL A 82 -3.19 6.09 -6.28
C VAL A 82 -4.70 5.94 -6.10
N THR A 83 -5.18 4.73 -5.87
CA THR A 83 -6.60 4.47 -5.59
C THR A 83 -7.05 5.16 -4.30
N ALA A 84 -6.24 5.12 -3.24
CA ALA A 84 -6.53 5.79 -1.98
C ALA A 84 -6.56 7.32 -2.11
N VAL A 85 -5.71 7.90 -2.98
CA VAL A 85 -5.73 9.33 -3.31
C VAL A 85 -6.99 9.70 -4.10
N GLY A 86 -7.32 8.94 -5.14
CA GLY A 86 -8.55 9.15 -5.92
C GLY A 86 -9.82 9.04 -5.07
N ALA A 87 -9.76 8.21 -4.03
CA ALA A 87 -10.79 8.07 -3.02
C ALA A 87 -10.72 9.11 -1.90
N GLY A 88 -9.89 10.15 -1.99
CA GLY A 88 -9.74 11.19 -0.97
C GLY A 88 -9.36 10.68 0.43
N GLN A 89 -8.86 9.45 0.55
CA GLN A 89 -8.51 8.81 1.82
C GLN A 89 -7.05 9.04 2.21
N LEU A 90 -6.19 9.27 1.21
CA LEU A 90 -4.80 9.61 1.42
C LEU A 90 -4.53 11.00 0.84
N PRO A 91 -4.01 11.96 1.64
CA PRO A 91 -3.62 13.27 1.13
C PRO A 91 -2.56 13.13 0.04
N LEU A 92 -2.65 13.94 -1.01
CA LEU A 92 -1.69 13.91 -2.12
C LEU A 92 -0.26 14.20 -1.64
N GLU A 93 -0.08 15.04 -0.62
CA GLU A 93 1.24 15.32 -0.03
C GLU A 93 1.90 14.05 0.51
N VAL A 94 1.15 13.22 1.23
CA VAL A 94 1.67 11.95 1.77
C VAL A 94 1.89 10.96 0.65
N ALA A 95 0.95 10.89 -0.30
CA ALA A 95 1.01 9.92 -1.39
C ALA A 95 2.24 10.06 -2.27
N VAL A 96 2.68 11.28 -2.60
CA VAL A 96 3.89 11.51 -3.42
C VAL A 96 5.12 10.87 -2.74
N PHE A 97 5.31 11.09 -1.43
CA PHE A 97 6.41 10.49 -0.68
C PHE A 97 6.23 8.97 -0.50
N THR A 98 5.00 8.48 -0.35
CA THR A 98 4.71 7.04 -0.33
C THR A 98 5.08 6.36 -1.66
N ILE A 99 4.83 6.99 -2.81
CA ILE A 99 5.24 6.46 -4.12
C ILE A 99 6.77 6.42 -4.23
N MET A 100 7.48 7.45 -3.77
CA MET A 100 8.95 7.42 -3.68
C MET A 100 9.42 6.27 -2.78
N GLY A 101 8.72 6.02 -1.67
CA GLY A 101 8.99 4.90 -0.79
C GLY A 101 8.78 3.55 -1.47
N CYS A 102 7.77 3.42 -2.33
CA CYS A 102 7.55 2.21 -3.13
C CYS A 102 8.72 1.92 -4.07
N ASN A 103 9.33 2.96 -4.65
CA ASN A 103 10.52 2.81 -5.50
C ASN A 103 11.72 2.29 -4.69
N ILE A 104 11.95 2.81 -3.48
CA ILE A 104 12.99 2.28 -2.57
C ILE A 104 12.65 0.86 -2.12
N GLY A 105 11.39 0.54 -1.80
CA GLY A 105 11.03 -0.81 -1.39
C GLY A 105 11.31 -1.86 -2.48
N THR A 106 11.29 -1.47 -3.75
CA THR A 106 11.65 -2.37 -4.88
C THR A 106 13.12 -2.76 -4.85
N THR A 107 14.00 -1.90 -4.33
CA THR A 107 15.44 -2.20 -4.25
C THR A 107 15.72 -3.33 -3.26
N VAL A 108 15.00 -3.32 -2.12
CA VAL A 108 15.03 -4.41 -1.15
C VAL A 108 14.55 -5.72 -1.80
N THR A 109 13.47 -5.69 -2.57
CA THR A 109 12.98 -6.86 -3.31
C THR A 109 14.02 -7.39 -4.31
N ASN A 110 14.63 -6.52 -5.10
CA ASN A 110 15.61 -6.93 -6.10
C ASN A 110 16.87 -7.50 -5.46
N THR A 111 17.33 -6.88 -4.37
CA THR A 111 18.46 -7.40 -3.60
C THR A 111 18.14 -8.80 -3.06
N LEU A 112 16.96 -9.01 -2.45
CA LEU A 112 16.53 -10.32 -1.96
C LEU A 112 16.44 -11.37 -3.08
N VAL A 113 15.90 -11.00 -4.24
CA VAL A 113 15.82 -11.90 -5.42
C VAL A 113 17.21 -12.25 -5.92
N SER A 114 18.13 -11.29 -6.00
CA SER A 114 19.52 -11.56 -6.41
C SER A 114 20.22 -12.53 -5.46
N LEU A 115 20.04 -12.35 -4.14
CA LEU A 115 20.59 -13.23 -3.11
C LEU A 115 20.00 -14.65 -3.19
N GLY A 116 18.78 -14.82 -3.70
CA GLY A 116 18.19 -16.13 -3.98
C GLY A 116 19.02 -16.98 -4.95
N HIS A 117 19.80 -16.35 -5.83
CA HIS A 117 20.63 -17.03 -6.83
C HIS A 117 22.06 -17.33 -6.34
N MET A 118 22.39 -17.05 -5.07
CA MET A 118 23.76 -17.20 -4.52
C MET A 118 24.39 -18.60 -4.70
N ARG A 119 23.59 -19.65 -4.87
CA ARG A 119 24.08 -21.02 -5.09
C ARG A 119 24.60 -21.26 -6.50
N GLN A 120 24.32 -20.37 -7.45
CA GLN A 120 24.72 -20.47 -8.86
C GLN A 120 25.59 -19.26 -9.25
N ASN A 121 26.91 -19.43 -9.25
CA ASN A 121 27.86 -18.33 -9.41
C ASN A 121 27.66 -17.45 -10.65
N ALA A 122 27.31 -18.04 -11.80
CA ALA A 122 27.09 -17.28 -13.04
C ALA A 122 25.78 -16.48 -13.02
N GLU A 123 24.71 -17.08 -12.49
CA GLU A 123 23.39 -16.45 -12.38
C GLU A 123 23.37 -15.38 -11.30
N PHE A 124 23.98 -15.64 -10.14
CA PHE A 124 24.16 -14.65 -9.07
C PHE A 124 24.86 -13.40 -9.58
N LYS A 125 25.99 -13.52 -10.29
CA LYS A 125 26.71 -12.35 -10.83
C LYS A 125 25.83 -11.49 -11.74
N ARG A 126 25.02 -12.12 -12.59
CA ARG A 126 24.11 -11.41 -13.50
C ARG A 126 22.94 -10.77 -12.73
N ALA A 127 22.31 -11.52 -11.84
CA ALA A 127 21.18 -11.06 -11.04
C ALA A 127 21.57 -9.95 -10.06
N PHE A 128 22.74 -10.07 -9.42
CA PHE A 128 23.28 -9.07 -8.50
C PHE A 128 23.66 -7.79 -9.24
N ALA A 129 24.38 -7.87 -10.37
CA ALA A 129 24.68 -6.70 -11.18
C ALA A 129 23.42 -5.98 -11.67
N GLY A 130 22.41 -6.74 -12.13
CA GLY A 130 21.11 -6.20 -12.53
C GLY A 130 20.37 -5.52 -11.36
N SER A 131 20.35 -6.15 -10.19
CA SER A 131 19.78 -5.57 -8.96
C SER A 131 20.47 -4.28 -8.60
N THR A 132 21.81 -4.27 -8.51
CA THR A 132 22.57 -3.09 -8.10
C THR A 132 22.33 -1.90 -9.03
N MET A 133 22.30 -2.10 -10.36
CA MET A 133 22.00 -1.03 -11.31
C MET A 133 20.60 -0.43 -11.10
N HIS A 134 19.61 -1.30 -10.88
CA HIS A 134 18.25 -0.88 -10.55
C HIS A 134 18.20 -0.14 -9.21
N ASP A 135 18.94 -0.60 -8.22
CA ASP A 135 18.95 -0.04 -6.88
C ASP A 135 19.56 1.36 -6.86
N PHE A 136 20.67 1.55 -7.58
CA PHE A 136 21.25 2.89 -7.79
C PHE A 136 20.29 3.84 -8.48
N PHE A 137 19.62 3.40 -9.57
CA PHE A 137 18.65 4.24 -10.27
C PHE A 137 17.52 4.71 -9.35
N ASN A 138 16.94 3.81 -8.55
CA ASN A 138 15.83 4.14 -7.65
C ASN A 138 16.27 4.99 -6.46
N ILE A 139 17.43 4.70 -5.87
CA ILE A 139 17.97 5.49 -4.76
C ILE A 139 18.32 6.91 -5.25
N MET A 140 18.98 7.05 -6.39
CA MET A 140 19.28 8.35 -6.98
C MET A 140 18.01 9.13 -7.32
N ALA A 141 17.00 8.47 -7.88
CA ALA A 141 15.72 9.11 -8.15
C ALA A 141 15.11 9.71 -6.88
N VAL A 142 15.06 8.97 -5.77
CA VAL A 142 14.53 9.49 -4.51
C VAL A 142 15.45 10.57 -3.92
N LEU A 143 16.77 10.41 -3.96
CA LEU A 143 17.72 11.41 -3.49
C LEU A 143 17.60 12.75 -4.23
N ILE A 144 17.18 12.73 -5.49
CA ILE A 144 16.97 13.93 -6.30
C ILE A 144 15.55 14.48 -6.12
N PHE A 145 14.53 13.63 -6.32
CA PHE A 145 13.13 14.05 -6.36
C PHE A 145 12.56 14.34 -4.97
N MET A 146 13.00 13.66 -3.91
CA MET A 146 12.47 13.88 -2.56
C MET A 146 12.83 15.27 -2.02
N PRO A 147 14.10 15.72 -2.02
CA PRO A 147 14.43 17.09 -1.60
C PRO A 147 13.81 18.14 -2.53
N LEU A 148 13.76 17.87 -3.84
CA LEU A 148 13.12 18.76 -4.80
C LEU A 148 11.62 18.93 -4.51
N GLU A 149 10.91 17.84 -4.21
CA GLU A 149 9.50 17.89 -3.83
C GLU A 149 9.30 18.60 -2.49
N MET A 150 10.17 18.35 -1.50
CA MET A 150 10.11 19.05 -0.22
C MET A 150 10.34 20.56 -0.37
N ALA A 151 11.21 20.99 -1.29
CA ALA A 151 11.52 22.39 -1.51
C ALA A 151 10.49 23.12 -2.38
N THR A 152 9.96 22.46 -3.43
CA THR A 152 9.17 23.11 -4.48
C THR A 152 7.72 22.62 -4.56
N GLY A 153 7.46 21.39 -4.11
CA GLY A 153 6.18 20.70 -4.30
C GLY A 153 5.84 20.47 -5.78
N ILE A 154 6.85 20.40 -6.65
CA ILE A 154 6.65 20.37 -8.11
C ILE A 154 5.85 19.16 -8.58
N LEU A 155 6.09 17.97 -8.04
CA LEU A 155 5.40 16.74 -8.41
C LEU A 155 3.95 16.80 -7.97
N ARG A 156 3.66 17.25 -6.75
CA ARG A 156 2.30 17.49 -6.29
C ARG A 156 1.57 18.50 -7.17
N ARG A 157 2.21 19.63 -7.49
CA ARG A 157 1.63 20.67 -8.34
C ARG A 157 1.31 20.12 -9.73
N LEU A 158 2.26 19.41 -10.34
CA LEU A 158 2.05 18.76 -11.65
C LEU A 158 0.90 17.76 -11.60
N ALA A 159 0.86 16.88 -10.59
CA ALA A 159 -0.24 15.93 -10.42
C ALA A 159 -1.60 16.63 -10.28
N THR A 160 -1.66 17.72 -9.51
CA THR A 160 -2.89 18.50 -9.31
C THR A 160 -3.31 19.22 -10.59
N THR A 161 -2.37 19.83 -11.31
CA THR A 161 -2.63 20.52 -12.57
C THR A 161 -3.10 19.55 -13.66
N LEU A 162 -2.45 18.39 -13.77
CA LEU A 162 -2.86 17.33 -14.69
C LEU A 162 -4.25 16.82 -14.34
N ALA A 163 -4.52 16.54 -13.07
CA ALA A 163 -5.84 16.12 -12.62
C ALA A 163 -6.92 17.15 -12.98
N LYS A 164 -6.66 18.44 -12.73
CA LYS A 164 -7.57 19.54 -13.10
C LYS A 164 -7.77 19.65 -14.62
N SER A 165 -6.73 19.43 -15.43
CA SER A 165 -6.86 19.49 -16.90
C SER A 165 -7.69 18.34 -17.47
N VAL A 166 -7.71 17.19 -16.81
CA VAL A 166 -8.43 15.99 -17.27
C VAL A 166 -9.86 15.97 -16.74
N TYR A 167 -10.07 16.38 -15.48
CA TYR A 167 -11.36 16.31 -14.79
C TYR A 167 -12.07 17.67 -14.63
N GLY A 168 -11.49 18.77 -15.14
CA GLY A 168 -11.99 20.14 -14.98
C GLY A 168 -11.77 20.71 -13.58
N GLU A 169 -12.25 21.94 -13.31
CA GLU A 169 -12.41 22.47 -11.94
C GLU A 169 -13.52 21.72 -11.16
N ALA A 170 -13.55 20.40 -11.26
CA ALA A 170 -14.17 19.58 -10.26
C ALA A 170 -13.36 19.81 -8.98
N ASP A 171 -13.89 20.66 -8.10
CA ASP A 171 -13.48 20.78 -6.71
C ASP A 171 -13.25 19.37 -6.17
N GLY A 172 -11.98 18.98 -6.02
CA GLY A 172 -11.55 17.68 -5.50
C GLY A 172 -12.03 17.42 -4.07
N GLY A 173 -12.83 18.32 -3.50
CA GLY A 173 -13.54 18.20 -2.23
C GLY A 173 -15.00 17.73 -2.29
N LYS A 174 -15.66 17.63 -3.47
CA LYS A 174 -17.09 17.24 -3.56
C LYS A 174 -17.44 16.18 -4.61
N LEU A 175 -16.53 15.26 -4.91
CA LEU A 175 -17.02 13.91 -5.21
C LEU A 175 -17.59 13.40 -3.88
N ASP A 176 -18.90 13.20 -3.78
CA ASP A 176 -19.51 12.47 -2.68
C ASP A 176 -18.76 11.15 -2.56
N ASN A 177 -17.81 11.11 -1.62
CA ASN A 177 -16.70 10.19 -1.69
C ASN A 177 -17.26 8.80 -1.40
N PRO A 178 -17.49 7.98 -2.45
CA PRO A 178 -18.28 6.76 -2.30
C PRO A 178 -17.56 5.78 -1.39
N ILE A 179 -16.22 5.86 -1.35
CA ILE A 179 -15.41 5.05 -0.46
C ILE A 179 -15.58 5.53 0.99
N LYS A 180 -15.58 6.83 1.24
CA LYS A 180 -15.87 7.37 2.58
C LYS A 180 -17.27 7.01 3.04
N ALA A 181 -18.26 6.98 2.15
CA ALA A 181 -19.62 6.58 2.49
C ALA A 181 -19.69 5.13 2.98
N ILE A 182 -18.92 4.21 2.37
CA ILE A 182 -18.88 2.80 2.79
C ILE A 182 -17.95 2.55 3.99
N THR A 183 -16.85 3.30 4.15
CA THR A 183 -15.89 3.07 5.25
C THR A 183 -16.23 3.81 6.55
N LYS A 184 -16.90 4.96 6.47
CA LYS A 184 -17.25 5.79 7.65
C LYS A 184 -18.15 5.08 8.67
N PRO A 185 -19.16 4.27 8.28
CA PRO A 185 -19.95 3.51 9.24
C PRO A 185 -19.11 2.56 10.10
N ILE A 186 -18.08 1.95 9.53
CA ILE A 186 -17.16 1.06 10.28
C ILE A 186 -16.33 1.87 11.27
N ALA A 187 -15.80 3.02 10.85
CA ALA A 187 -15.01 3.88 11.74
C ALA A 187 -15.83 4.44 12.89
N ASN A 188 -17.06 4.86 12.62
CA ASN A 188 -17.99 5.32 13.65
C ASN A 188 -18.42 4.16 14.56
N GLY A 189 -18.80 3.00 14.00
CA GLY A 189 -19.21 1.85 14.81
C GLY A 189 -18.10 1.35 15.74
N LEU A 190 -16.84 1.37 15.30
CA LEU A 190 -15.70 1.08 16.17
C LEU A 190 -15.53 2.13 17.26
N ARG A 191 -15.66 3.42 16.91
CA ARG A 191 -15.62 4.50 17.90
C ARG A 191 -16.70 4.31 18.96
N ASP A 192 -17.94 4.11 18.54
CA ASP A 192 -19.10 3.98 19.45
C ASP A 192 -18.94 2.72 20.31
N PHE A 193 -18.41 1.62 19.76
CA PHE A 193 -18.09 0.42 20.53
C PHE A 193 -17.02 0.66 21.62
N PHE A 194 -15.91 1.33 21.27
CA PHE A 194 -14.83 1.58 22.24
C PHE A 194 -15.17 2.70 23.23
N GLN A 195 -15.90 3.73 22.80
CA GLN A 195 -16.21 4.90 23.60
C GLN A 195 -17.46 4.69 24.45
N ASP A 196 -18.56 4.24 23.86
CA ASP A 196 -19.86 4.11 24.54
C ASP A 196 -20.09 2.69 25.08
N GLY A 197 -19.55 1.66 24.41
CA GLY A 197 -19.68 0.26 24.84
C GLY A 197 -18.70 -0.15 25.94
N LEU A 198 -17.47 0.38 25.92
CA LEU A 198 -16.41 0.08 26.89
C LEU A 198 -16.10 1.24 27.85
N ASP A 199 -16.83 2.36 27.74
CA ASP A 199 -16.71 3.56 28.58
C ASP A 199 -15.24 4.07 28.71
N LEU A 200 -14.49 3.98 27.60
CA LEU A 200 -13.08 4.37 27.58
C LEU A 200 -12.92 5.87 27.36
N SER A 201 -11.96 6.47 28.07
CA SER A 201 -11.61 7.87 27.85
C SER A 201 -11.16 8.12 26.39
N PRO A 202 -11.40 9.31 25.83
CA PRO A 202 -11.06 9.62 24.43
C PRO A 202 -9.60 9.31 24.04
N GLY A 203 -8.64 9.51 24.94
CA GLY A 203 -7.23 9.21 24.68
C GLY A 203 -6.98 7.71 24.44
N TRP A 204 -7.54 6.85 25.30
CA TRP A 204 -7.42 5.39 25.16
C TRP A 204 -8.20 4.85 23.97
N THR A 205 -9.41 5.37 23.72
CA THR A 205 -10.23 5.04 22.55
C THR A 205 -9.46 5.30 21.26
N GLY A 206 -8.90 6.50 21.11
CA GLY A 206 -8.11 6.86 19.94
C GLY A 206 -6.84 6.00 19.81
N GLY A 207 -6.12 5.75 20.91
CA GLY A 207 -4.93 4.90 20.91
C GLY A 207 -5.22 3.45 20.48
N LEU A 208 -6.27 2.83 21.02
CA LEU A 208 -6.67 1.46 20.67
C LEU A 208 -7.19 1.35 19.24
N MET A 209 -8.03 2.29 18.81
CA MET A 209 -8.50 2.33 17.43
C MET A 209 -7.34 2.53 16.45
N LEU A 210 -6.32 3.33 16.81
CA LEU A 210 -5.12 3.51 16.00
C LEU A 210 -4.30 2.22 15.91
N ALA A 211 -4.05 1.55 17.05
CA ALA A 211 -3.33 0.28 17.07
C ALA A 211 -4.06 -0.80 16.24
N LEU A 212 -5.38 -0.90 16.38
CA LEU A 212 -6.23 -1.78 15.60
C LEU A 212 -6.15 -1.45 14.11
N ALA A 213 -6.27 -0.17 13.75
CA ALA A 213 -6.18 0.27 12.36
C ALA A 213 -4.82 -0.06 11.73
N LEU A 214 -3.71 0.20 12.43
CA LEU A 214 -2.37 -0.14 11.95
C LEU A 214 -2.19 -1.66 11.79
N LEU A 215 -2.69 -2.45 12.74
CA LEU A 215 -2.67 -3.91 12.66
C LEU A 215 -3.50 -4.42 11.49
N THR A 216 -4.74 -3.95 11.32
CA THR A 216 -5.60 -4.32 10.20
C THR A 216 -5.00 -3.89 8.87
N LEU A 217 -4.40 -2.69 8.79
CA LEU A 217 -3.72 -2.20 7.60
C LEU A 217 -2.56 -3.11 7.22
N PHE A 218 -1.70 -3.47 8.20
CA PHE A 218 -0.59 -4.39 8.00
C PHE A 218 -1.06 -5.79 7.57
N LEU A 219 -2.03 -6.37 8.28
CA LEU A 219 -2.58 -7.69 7.96
C LEU A 219 -3.25 -7.69 6.59
N ALA A 220 -4.13 -6.72 6.30
CA ALA A 220 -4.77 -6.60 4.99
C ALA A 220 -3.71 -6.55 3.88
N LEU A 221 -2.65 -5.76 4.05
CA LEU A 221 -1.58 -5.65 3.08
C LEU A 221 -0.80 -6.97 2.89
N VAL A 222 -0.46 -7.69 3.96
CA VAL A 222 0.18 -9.02 3.88
C VAL A 222 -0.71 -10.04 3.16
N TRP A 223 -2.02 -10.04 3.46
CA TRP A 223 -2.95 -11.00 2.89
C TRP A 223 -3.34 -10.68 1.45
N ILE A 224 -3.45 -9.39 1.08
CA ILE A 224 -3.62 -8.94 -0.31
C ILE A 224 -2.46 -9.49 -1.13
N THR A 225 -1.25 -9.34 -0.60
CA THR A 225 -0.02 -9.78 -1.26
C THR A 225 0.02 -11.28 -1.50
N ARG A 226 -0.25 -12.08 -0.46
CA ARG A 226 -0.26 -13.54 -0.56
C ARG A 226 -1.30 -14.02 -1.58
N THR A 227 -2.48 -13.40 -1.56
CA THR A 227 -3.58 -13.75 -2.47
C THR A 227 -3.24 -13.35 -3.91
N MET A 228 -2.62 -12.19 -4.12
CA MET A 228 -2.26 -11.69 -5.46
C MET A 228 -1.13 -12.51 -6.08
N ARG A 229 -0.09 -12.84 -5.31
CA ARG A 229 0.98 -13.76 -5.75
C ARG A 229 0.42 -15.12 -6.15
N SER A 230 -0.50 -15.67 -5.36
CA SER A 230 -1.16 -16.94 -5.68
C SER A 230 -1.96 -16.86 -6.99
N LEU A 231 -2.65 -15.75 -7.24
CA LEU A 231 -3.39 -15.52 -8.49
C LEU A 231 -2.47 -15.35 -9.71
N MET A 232 -1.35 -14.64 -9.57
CA MET A 232 -0.38 -14.50 -10.66
C MET A 232 0.21 -15.84 -11.06
N LEU A 233 0.57 -16.69 -10.10
CA LEU A 233 1.09 -18.04 -10.36
C LEU A 233 0.07 -18.92 -11.10
N GLU A 234 -1.21 -18.88 -10.70
CA GLU A 234 -2.26 -19.62 -11.40
C GLU A 234 -2.52 -19.10 -12.82
N LYS A 235 -2.42 -17.79 -13.05
CA LYS A 235 -2.49 -17.22 -14.41
C LYS A 235 -1.33 -17.69 -15.28
N MET A 236 -0.11 -17.75 -14.71
CA MET A 236 1.07 -18.26 -15.42
C MET A 236 0.91 -19.74 -15.79
N GLU A 237 0.45 -20.58 -14.85
CA GLU A 237 0.16 -22.00 -15.13
C GLU A 237 -0.95 -22.16 -16.18
N ALA A 238 -2.03 -21.37 -16.10
CA ALA A 238 -3.11 -21.42 -17.06
C ALA A 238 -2.67 -20.97 -18.47
N SER A 239 -1.79 -19.97 -18.55
CA SER A 239 -1.20 -19.52 -19.81
C SER A 239 -0.24 -20.56 -20.38
N LEU A 240 0.58 -21.21 -19.55
CA LEU A 240 1.49 -22.28 -19.98
C LEU A 240 0.70 -23.47 -20.53
N ASN A 241 -0.32 -23.93 -19.81
CA ASN A 241 -1.20 -25.04 -20.23
C ASN A 241 -2.03 -24.75 -21.49
N LYS A 242 -2.15 -23.48 -21.90
CA LYS A 242 -2.85 -23.11 -23.13
C LYS A 242 -1.92 -23.09 -24.34
N VAL A 243 -0.61 -23.02 -24.11
CA VAL A 243 0.44 -22.95 -25.14
C VAL A 243 1.12 -24.31 -25.36
N LEU A 244 1.21 -25.15 -24.31
CA LEU A 244 1.62 -26.56 -24.36
C LEU A 244 0.45 -27.47 -24.68
#